data_AF-A0A3C0IMI3-F1
#
_entry.id   AF-A0A3C0IMI3-F1
#
_cell.length_a   1.000
_cell.length_b   1.000
_cell.length_c   1.000
_cell.angle_alpha   90.00
_cell.angle_beta   90.00
_cell.angle_gamma   90.00
#
_symmetry.space_group_name_H-M   'P 1'
#
loop_
_entity.id
_entity.type
_entity.pdbx_description
1 polymer ?
#
loop_
_entity_poly.entity_id
_entity_poly.type
_entity_poly.pdbx_seq_one_letter_code
_entity_poly.pdbx_strand_id
1 'polypeptide(L)'
;DEFEELRDCMEKLQLNDASLTFELETSQALGFGFRCGFLGLLHMEIIQERLEREFNQTVITTVPNVSFIAYTTREERIIVNNPAEMPDQTKLERIEEPFIKAQIITLPEYIGNIMTLCLGKR
;
A
#
# COMPACT_ATOMS: atom_id res chain seq x y z
N ASP A 1 14.30 -8.00 -19.49
CA ASP A 1 14.39 -9.42 -19.11
C ASP A 1 13.79 -9.63 -17.73
N GLU A 2 14.47 -9.32 -16.62
CA GLU A 2 13.91 -9.50 -15.25
C GLU A 2 12.58 -8.77 -14.99
N PHE A 3 12.41 -7.57 -15.54
CA PHE A 3 11.15 -6.82 -15.43
C PHE A 3 9.96 -7.48 -16.14
N GLU A 4 10.19 -8.06 -17.33
CA GLU A 4 9.16 -8.79 -18.06
C GLU A 4 8.86 -10.12 -17.39
N GLU A 5 9.88 -10.81 -16.87
CA GLU A 5 9.67 -12.01 -16.06
C GLU A 5 8.83 -11.73 -14.81
N LEU A 6 9.13 -10.63 -14.11
CA LEU A 6 8.34 -10.21 -12.95
C LEU A 6 6.89 -9.91 -13.34
N ARG A 7 6.68 -9.23 -14.47
CA ARG A 7 5.34 -8.97 -15.00
C ARG A 7 4.58 -10.27 -15.26
N ASP A 8 5.20 -11.22 -15.95
CA ASP A 8 4.59 -12.52 -16.27
C ASP A 8 4.25 -13.31 -15.01
N CYS A 9 5.10 -13.24 -13.98
CA CYS A 9 4.85 -13.88 -12.69
C CYS A 9 3.68 -13.22 -11.94
N MET A 10 3.60 -11.88 -11.96
CA MET A 10 2.51 -11.11 -11.37
C MET A 10 1.17 -11.40 -12.07
N GLU A 11 1.16 -11.48 -13.40
CA GLU A 11 -0.03 -11.86 -14.17
C GLU A 11 -0.51 -13.28 -13.81
N LYS A 12 0.42 -14.25 -13.67
CA LYS A 12 0.09 -15.61 -13.20
C LYS A 12 -0.44 -15.64 -11.76
N LEU A 13 0.10 -14.81 -10.88
CA LEU A 13 -0.38 -14.68 -9.50
C LEU A 13 -1.79 -14.08 -9.45
N GLN A 14 -2.05 -13.05 -10.25
CA GLN A 14 -3.35 -12.39 -10.33
C GLN A 14 -4.46 -13.33 -10.85
N LEU A 15 -4.14 -14.31 -11.68
CA LEU A 15 -5.10 -15.36 -12.08
C LEU A 15 -5.60 -16.20 -10.90
N ASN A 16 -4.77 -16.35 -9.86
CA ASN A 16 -5.11 -17.09 -8.64
C ASN A 16 -5.66 -16.19 -7.54
N ASP A 17 -5.26 -14.93 -7.50
CA ASP A 17 -5.67 -13.95 -6.49
C ASP A 17 -6.34 -12.72 -7.12
N ALA A 18 -7.67 -12.69 -7.06
CA ALA A 18 -8.46 -11.58 -7.60
C ALA A 18 -8.32 -10.27 -6.79
N SER A 19 -7.73 -10.32 -5.59
CA SER A 19 -7.51 -9.13 -4.76
C SER A 19 -6.18 -8.45 -5.04
N LEU A 20 -5.24 -9.16 -5.70
CA LEU A 20 -3.99 -8.59 -6.17
C LEU A 20 -4.26 -7.66 -7.36
N THR A 21 -3.98 -6.38 -7.15
CA THR A 21 -3.98 -5.37 -8.21
C THR A 21 -2.56 -4.87 -8.40
N PHE A 22 -2.17 -4.60 -9.64
CA PHE A 22 -0.86 -4.00 -9.90
C PHE A 22 -0.91 -3.06 -11.09
N GLU A 23 -0.12 -2.01 -11.01
CA GLU A 23 0.04 -0.99 -12.06
C GLU A 23 1.53 -0.75 -12.29
N LEU A 24 1.89 -0.40 -13.52
CA LEU A 24 3.27 -0.04 -13.87
C LEU A 24 3.63 1.28 -13.19
N GLU A 25 4.71 1.30 -12.43
CA GLU A 25 5.22 2.52 -11.80
C GLU A 25 6.72 2.68 -12.06
N THR A 26 7.13 3.88 -12.44
CA THR A 26 8.54 4.24 -12.61
C THR A 26 9.02 5.05 -11.43
N SER A 27 9.95 4.49 -10.67
CA SER A 27 10.61 5.18 -9.57
C SER A 27 11.90 5.86 -10.06
N GLN A 28 12.15 7.09 -9.61
CA GLN A 28 13.41 7.78 -9.90
C GLN A 28 14.64 7.05 -9.33
N ALA A 29 14.48 6.33 -8.21
CA ALA A 29 15.59 5.69 -7.51
C ALA A 29 15.80 4.23 -7.90
N LEU A 30 14.72 3.49 -8.14
CA LEU A 30 14.76 2.04 -8.35
C LEU A 30 14.47 1.63 -9.80
N GLY A 31 14.13 2.58 -10.68
CA GLY A 31 13.79 2.31 -12.07
C GLY A 31 12.37 1.78 -12.24
N PHE A 32 12.18 0.85 -13.16
CA PHE A 32 10.88 0.28 -13.49
C PHE A 32 10.45 -0.74 -12.43
N GLY A 33 9.21 -0.62 -11.95
CA GLY A 33 8.61 -1.54 -11.00
C GLY A 33 7.09 -1.58 -11.10
N PHE A 34 6.48 -2.13 -10.07
CA PHE A 34 5.03 -2.28 -9.98
C PHE A 34 4.52 -1.65 -8.69
N ARG A 35 3.44 -0.89 -8.81
CA ARG A 35 2.61 -0.48 -7.68
C ARG A 35 1.60 -1.58 -7.45
N CYS A 36 1.74 -2.33 -6.36
CA CYS A 36 0.83 -3.42 -6.03
C CYS A 36 -0.15 -3.01 -4.92
N GLY A 37 -1.44 -3.24 -5.13
CA GLY A 37 -2.50 -3.08 -4.14
C GLY A 37 -2.75 -4.40 -3.42
N PHE A 38 -2.77 -4.36 -2.09
CA PHE A 38 -2.98 -5.52 -1.22
C PHE A 38 -4.11 -5.25 -0.21
N LEU A 39 -4.76 -6.30 0.27
CA LEU A 39 -5.75 -6.21 1.36
C LEU A 39 -5.16 -5.87 2.73
N GLY A 40 -3.84 -5.99 2.89
CA GLY A 40 -3.14 -5.69 4.13
C GLY A 40 -1.71 -6.24 4.14
N LEU A 41 -1.01 -6.05 5.26
CA LEU A 41 0.40 -6.43 5.41
C LEU A 41 0.63 -7.94 5.23
N LEU A 42 -0.23 -8.78 5.82
CA LEU A 42 -0.10 -10.24 5.66
C LEU A 42 -0.30 -10.67 4.21
N HIS A 43 -1.23 -10.04 3.49
CA HIS A 43 -1.44 -10.35 2.07
C HIS A 43 -0.19 -9.99 1.26
N MET A 44 0.43 -8.84 1.53
CA MET A 44 1.69 -8.45 0.92
C MET A 44 2.82 -9.47 1.21
N GLU A 45 2.97 -9.92 2.45
CA GLU A 45 3.98 -10.92 2.84
C GLU A 45 3.78 -12.25 2.12
N ILE A 46 2.53 -12.72 2.02
CA ILE A 46 2.19 -13.96 1.29
C ILE A 46 2.57 -13.83 -0.19
N ILE A 47 2.22 -12.72 -0.84
CA ILE A 47 2.55 -12.52 -2.26
C ILE A 47 4.06 -12.44 -2.48
N GLN A 48 4.78 -11.75 -1.60
CA GLN A 48 6.24 -11.69 -1.65
C GLN A 48 6.87 -13.08 -1.51
N GLU A 49 6.44 -13.86 -0.52
CA GLU A 49 6.96 -15.21 -0.28
C GLU A 49 6.63 -16.17 -1.44
N ARG A 50 5.45 -16.02 -2.06
CA ARG A 50 5.08 -16.79 -3.25
C ARG A 50 5.94 -16.43 -4.47
N LEU A 51 6.24 -15.16 -4.69
CA LEU A 51 7.15 -14.73 -5.76
C LEU A 51 8.54 -15.37 -5.61
N GLU A 52 9.08 -15.36 -4.39
CA GLU A 52 10.38 -15.95 -4.10
C GLU A 52 10.37 -17.48 -4.24
N ARG A 53 9.34 -18.17 -3.72
CA ARG A 53 9.30 -19.63 -3.69
C ARG A 53 8.83 -20.29 -4.98
N GLU A 54 7.81 -19.72 -5.63
CA GLU A 54 7.19 -20.32 -6.82
C GLU A 54 7.90 -19.90 -8.11
N PHE A 55 8.44 -18.67 -8.14
CA PHE A 55 9.01 -18.07 -9.35
C PHE A 55 10.50 -17.74 -9.23
N ASN A 56 11.11 -17.97 -8.07
CA ASN A 56 12.51 -17.62 -7.79
C ASN A 56 12.83 -16.14 -8.08
N GLN A 57 11.83 -15.27 -7.86
CA GLN A 57 11.92 -13.83 -8.08
C GLN A 57 12.17 -13.13 -6.73
N THR A 58 13.34 -12.53 -6.57
CA THR A 58 13.67 -11.72 -5.39
C THR A 58 13.27 -10.27 -5.64
N VAL A 59 12.25 -9.79 -4.91
CA VAL A 59 11.71 -8.44 -5.08
C VAL A 59 12.09 -7.54 -3.91
N ILE A 60 12.38 -6.27 -4.22
CA ILE A 60 12.58 -5.24 -3.20
C ILE A 60 11.25 -4.51 -3.01
N THR A 61 10.69 -4.60 -1.80
CA THR A 61 9.45 -3.90 -1.43
C THR A 61 9.78 -2.56 -0.77
N THR A 62 9.09 -1.51 -1.20
CA THR A 62 9.12 -0.21 -0.51
C THR A 62 8.14 -0.21 0.66
N VAL A 63 8.30 0.74 1.57
CA VAL A 63 7.34 0.92 2.68
C VAL A 63 5.94 1.12 2.09
N PRO A 64 4.94 0.34 2.56
CA PRO A 64 3.57 0.48 2.07
C PRO A 64 3.03 1.86 2.44
N ASN A 65 2.38 2.51 1.47
CA ASN A 65 1.68 3.78 1.69
C ASN A 65 0.18 3.58 1.47
N VAL A 66 -0.62 4.43 2.12
CA VAL A 66 -2.06 4.50 1.89
C VAL A 66 -2.39 5.62 0.91
N SER A 67 -3.44 5.43 0.11
CA SER A 67 -3.96 6.47 -0.76
C SER A 67 -4.67 7.55 0.07
N PHE A 68 -4.29 8.80 -0.16
CA PHE A 68 -4.95 9.96 0.44
C PHE A 68 -5.99 10.53 -0.52
N ILE A 69 -7.00 11.22 0.01
CA ILE A 69 -7.97 11.95 -0.80
C ILE A 69 -7.73 13.44 -0.55
N ALA A 70 -7.23 14.15 -1.55
CA ALA A 70 -7.07 15.59 -1.52
C ALA A 70 -8.27 16.28 -2.18
N TYR A 71 -8.79 17.32 -1.53
CA TYR A 71 -9.81 18.20 -2.11
C TYR A 71 -9.15 19.52 -2.46
N THR A 72 -9.32 19.93 -3.71
CA THR A 72 -8.84 21.24 -4.13
C THR A 72 -9.83 22.33 -3.75
N THR A 73 -9.40 23.60 -3.80
CA THR A 73 -10.26 24.79 -3.62
C THR A 73 -11.40 24.91 -4.64
N ARG A 74 -11.43 24.03 -5.64
CA ARG A 74 -12.53 23.89 -6.62
C ARG A 74 -13.44 22.70 -6.32
N GLU A 75 -13.34 22.13 -5.12
CA GLU A 75 -14.05 20.91 -4.69
C GLU A 75 -13.74 19.67 -5.55
N GLU A 76 -12.63 19.67 -6.28
CA GLU A 76 -12.20 18.51 -7.06
C GLU A 76 -11.54 17.48 -6.15
N ARG A 77 -12.01 16.22 -6.24
CA ARG A 77 -11.48 15.08 -5.49
C ARG A 77 -10.32 14.45 -6.27
N ILE A 78 -9.13 14.49 -5.71
CA ILE A 78 -7.92 13.89 -6.26
C ILE A 78 -7.47 12.75 -5.33
N ILE A 79 -7.29 11.55 -5.90
CA ILE A 79 -6.70 10.42 -5.19
C ILE A 79 -5.19 10.54 -5.33
N VAL A 80 -4.50 10.75 -4.20
CA VAL A 80 -3.05 10.93 -4.14
C VAL A 80 -2.43 9.63 -3.64
N ASN A 81 -1.71 8.95 -4.52
CA ASN A 81 -1.04 7.69 -4.19
C ASN A 81 0.44 7.89 -3.85
N ASN A 82 1.07 8.88 -4.51
CA ASN A 82 2.45 9.26 -4.26
C ASN A 82 2.49 10.68 -3.67
N PRO A 83 3.29 10.94 -2.62
CA PRO A 83 3.50 12.30 -2.12
C PRO A 83 3.91 13.31 -3.20
N ALA A 84 4.57 12.87 -4.27
CA ALA A 84 4.94 13.74 -5.40
C ALA A 84 3.75 14.20 -6.25
N GLU A 85 2.62 13.49 -6.20
CA GLU A 85 1.37 13.83 -6.89
C GLU A 85 0.48 14.79 -6.07
N MET A 86 0.92 15.20 -4.88
CA MET A 86 0.20 16.15 -4.04
C MET A 86 -0.02 17.47 -4.81
N PRO A 87 -1.26 18.00 -4.81
CA PRO A 87 -1.51 19.33 -5.36
C PRO A 87 -0.79 20.41 -4.54
N ASP A 88 -0.45 21.51 -5.20
CA ASP A 88 0.15 22.69 -4.57
C ASP A 88 -0.68 23.15 -3.36
N GLN A 89 -0.03 23.53 -2.27
CA GLN A 89 -0.67 24.00 -1.03
C GLN A 89 -1.65 25.15 -1.29
N THR A 90 -1.41 25.96 -2.32
CA THR A 90 -2.28 27.09 -2.70
C THR A 90 -3.64 26.63 -3.24
N LYS A 91 -3.70 25.42 -3.81
CA LYS A 91 -4.92 24.82 -4.38
C LYS A 91 -5.54 23.77 -3.47
N LEU A 92 -4.89 23.42 -2.36
CA LEU A 92 -5.34 22.39 -1.44
C LEU A 92 -6.25 22.99 -0.37
N GLU A 93 -7.46 22.45 -0.22
CA GLU A 93 -8.41 22.87 0.82
C GLU A 93 -8.34 21.94 2.03
N ARG A 94 -8.45 20.63 1.80
CA ARG A 94 -8.38 19.61 2.85
C ARG A 94 -7.82 18.29 2.33
N ILE A 95 -7.25 17.50 3.23
CA ILE A 95 -6.79 16.13 3.00
C ILE A 95 -7.58 15.21 3.91
N GLU A 96 -8.10 14.13 3.35
CA GLU A 96 -8.72 13.04 4.07
C GLU A 96 -7.78 11.83 4.01
N GLU A 97 -7.44 11.31 5.19
CA GLU A 97 -6.69 10.06 5.34
C GLU A 97 -7.65 8.89 5.66
N PRO A 98 -7.32 7.66 5.24
CA PRO A 98 -8.15 6.51 5.52
C PRO A 98 -8.04 6.10 7.00
N PHE A 99 -9.17 6.15 7.71
CA PHE A 99 -9.30 5.60 9.06
C PHE A 99 -9.89 4.20 9.06
N ILE A 100 -9.41 3.35 9.95
CA ILE A 100 -9.98 2.02 10.19
C ILE A 100 -10.71 1.96 11.52
N LYS A 101 -11.78 1.16 11.56
CA LYS A 101 -12.40 0.74 12.82
C LYS A 101 -11.80 -0.60 13.23
N ALA A 102 -10.81 -0.57 14.13
CA ALA A 102 -10.21 -1.78 14.67
C ALA A 102 -10.99 -2.30 15.88
N GLN A 103 -11.17 -3.62 15.97
CA GLN A 103 -11.69 -4.31 17.15
C GLN A 103 -10.60 -5.21 17.73
N ILE A 104 -10.26 -5.00 19.00
CA ILE A 104 -9.22 -5.77 19.70
C ILE A 104 -9.90 -6.55 20.82
N ILE A 105 -9.68 -7.87 20.83
CA ILE A 105 -10.15 -8.77 21.89
C ILE A 105 -8.91 -9.21 22.67
N THR A 106 -8.89 -8.97 23.97
CA THR A 106 -7.74 -9.26 24.82
C THR A 106 -8.19 -9.59 26.25
N LEU A 107 -7.30 -10.23 27.01
CA LEU A 107 -7.48 -10.40 28.45
C LEU A 107 -7.41 -9.04 29.18
N PRO A 108 -8.10 -8.87 30.33
CA PRO A 108 -8.17 -7.60 31.04
C PRO A 108 -6.81 -7.01 31.45
N GLU A 109 -5.83 -7.86 31.74
CA GLU A 109 -4.49 -7.47 32.16
C GLU A 109 -3.70 -6.68 31.10
N TYR A 110 -4.00 -6.86 29.81
CA TYR A 110 -3.27 -6.17 28.72
C TYR A 110 -3.91 -4.86 28.27
N ILE A 111 -5.12 -4.52 28.76
CA ILE A 111 -5.89 -3.36 28.28
C ILE A 111 -5.08 -2.07 28.38
N GLY A 112 -4.39 -1.83 29.51
CA GLY A 112 -3.61 -0.60 29.72
C GLY A 112 -2.46 -0.43 28.73
N ASN A 113 -1.70 -1.50 28.49
CA ASN A 113 -0.58 -1.49 27.55
C ASN A 113 -1.08 -1.30 26.10
N ILE A 114 -2.17 -1.97 25.74
CA ILE A 114 -2.78 -1.85 24.41
C ILE A 114 -3.31 -0.43 24.17
N MET A 115 -3.99 0.19 25.14
CA MET A 115 -4.45 1.58 25.00
C MET A 115 -3.30 2.56 24.80
N THR A 116 -2.21 2.41 25.57
CA THR A 116 -1.01 3.24 25.42
C THR A 116 -0.42 3.11 24.02
N LEU A 117 -0.37 1.87 23.49
CA LEU A 117 0.09 1.63 22.12
C LEU A 117 -0.82 2.30 21.09
N CYS A 118 -2.14 2.18 21.21
CA CYS A 118 -3.09 2.81 20.28
C CYS A 118 -3.00 4.34 20.29
N LEU A 119 -2.79 4.96 21.45
CA LEU A 119 -2.63 6.41 21.57
C LEU A 119 -1.33 6.91 20.91
N GLY A 120 -0.27 6.11 20.93
CA GLY A 120 1.00 6.44 20.28
C GLY A 120 1.04 6.21 18.76
N LYS A 121 -0.02 5.65 18.17
CA LYS A 121 -0.11 5.29 16.74
C LYS A 121 -1.09 6.17 15.95
N ARG A 122 -1.37 7.38 16.45
CA ARG A 122 -2.25 8.35 15.83
C ARG A 122 -1.48 9.36 14.99
#